data_AF-A0A9X9F677-F1
#
_entry.id   AF-A0A9X9F677-F1
#
_cell.length_a   1.000
_cell.length_b   1.000
_cell.length_c   1.000
_cell.angle_alpha   90.00
_cell.angle_beta   90.00
_cell.angle_gamma   90.00
#
_symmetry.space_group_name_H-M   'P 1'
#
loop_
_entity.id
_entity.type
_entity.pdbx_description
1 polymer ?
#
loop_
_entity_poly.entity_id
_entity_poly.type
_entity_poly.pdbx_seq_one_letter_code
_entity_poly.pdbx_strand_id
1 'polypeptide(L)'
;ISGYYLNTLPVNYKDSTILAYLHLPIFLWVLVGLAFTGNEYSKGSTRLAYIKFNLEYCLLYGSMAVSGMILAVFTMRLFSFVDLDIGEFYFSNVVLFGAAALAIVTAYLVSMNLKLAKNITPYISKIFSPLVLITLLIYLITVIWVGKNPFLDRNFLMAFNGI
;
A
#
# COMPACT_ATOMS: atom_id res chain seq x y z
N ILE A 1 -1.39 18.12 -21.97
CA ILE A 1 -2.28 18.00 -23.15
C ILE A 1 -3.40 16.99 -22.88
N SER A 2 -3.11 15.72 -22.58
CA SER A 2 -4.16 14.70 -22.32
C SER A 2 -5.06 15.00 -21.11
N GLY A 3 -4.49 15.50 -19.99
CA GLY A 3 -5.28 15.91 -18.83
C GLY A 3 -6.14 17.17 -19.08
N TYR A 4 -5.67 18.06 -19.96
CA TYR A 4 -6.44 19.23 -20.37
C TYR A 4 -7.64 18.83 -21.23
N TYR A 5 -7.44 17.90 -22.16
CA TYR A 5 -8.52 17.33 -23.00
C TYR A 5 -9.62 16.69 -22.16
N LEU A 6 -9.27 15.91 -21.13
CA LEU A 6 -10.24 15.32 -20.21
C LEU A 6 -11.01 16.37 -19.41
N ASN A 7 -10.35 17.44 -18.98
CA ASN A 7 -10.99 18.51 -18.20
C ASN A 7 -11.95 19.37 -19.05
N THR A 8 -11.77 19.38 -20.38
CA THR A 8 -12.66 20.07 -21.32
C THR A 8 -13.85 19.23 -21.78
N LEU A 9 -13.88 17.93 -21.46
CA LEU A 9 -15.01 17.07 -21.81
C LEU A 9 -16.24 17.49 -20.99
N PRO A 10 -17.41 17.66 -21.62
CA PRO A 10 -18.64 17.94 -20.89
C PRO A 10 -18.93 16.78 -19.93
N VAL A 11 -19.30 17.10 -18.68
CA VAL A 11 -19.71 16.14 -17.63
C VAL A 11 -21.11 15.57 -17.94
N ASN A 12 -21.32 15.17 -19.20
CA ASN A 12 -22.45 14.40 -19.63
C ASN A 12 -22.00 12.94 -19.64
N TYR A 13 -22.69 12.10 -18.87
CA TYR A 13 -22.50 10.65 -18.81
C TYR A 13 -22.95 9.98 -20.11
N LYS A 14 -22.19 10.22 -21.19
CA LYS A 14 -22.34 9.54 -22.48
C LYS A 14 -21.33 8.41 -22.57
N ASP A 15 -21.68 7.36 -23.31
CA ASP A 15 -20.83 6.17 -23.49
C ASP A 15 -19.42 6.52 -23.99
N SER A 16 -19.32 7.54 -24.86
CA SER A 16 -18.05 8.04 -25.39
C SER A 16 -17.13 8.64 -24.32
N THR A 17 -17.70 9.37 -23.34
CA THR A 17 -16.93 9.99 -22.25
C THR A 17 -16.36 8.92 -21.31
N ILE A 18 -17.17 7.92 -20.96
CA ILE A 18 -16.76 6.78 -20.10
C ILE A 18 -15.65 5.98 -20.80
N LEU A 19 -15.80 5.72 -22.10
CA LEU A 19 -14.81 5.00 -22.89
C LEU A 19 -13.45 5.72 -22.89
N ALA A 20 -13.45 7.06 -23.03
CA ALA A 20 -12.25 7.88 -22.97
C ALA A 20 -11.54 7.79 -21.61
N TYR A 21 -12.29 7.86 -20.50
CA TYR A 21 -11.73 7.68 -19.15
C TYR A 21 -11.13 6.29 -18.93
N LEU A 22 -11.75 5.24 -19.48
CA LEU A 22 -11.25 3.87 -19.36
C LEU A 22 -9.94 3.66 -20.16
N HIS A 23 -9.83 4.27 -21.35
CA HIS A 23 -8.67 4.08 -22.24
C HIS A 23 -7.47 4.93 -21.84
N LEU A 24 -7.69 6.05 -21.16
CA LEU A 24 -6.61 6.98 -20.82
C LEU A 24 -5.52 6.38 -19.90
N PRO A 25 -5.83 5.61 -18.83
CA PRO A 25 -4.82 4.93 -18.04
C PRO A 25 -3.97 3.95 -18.87
N ILE A 26 -4.60 3.17 -19.75
CA ILE A 26 -3.89 2.25 -20.67
C ILE A 26 -2.97 3.04 -21.59
N PHE A 27 -3.47 4.14 -22.15
CA PHE A 27 -2.67 5.00 -23.04
C PHE A 27 -1.46 5.62 -22.31
N LEU A 28 -1.65 6.13 -21.10
CA LEU A 28 -0.57 6.68 -20.27
C LEU A 28 0.44 5.59 -19.89
N TRP A 29 -0.03 4.39 -19.57
CA TRP A 29 0.84 3.25 -19.28
C TRP A 29 1.72 2.90 -20.49
N VAL A 30 1.14 2.83 -21.70
CA VAL A 30 1.90 2.61 -22.94
C VAL A 30 2.93 3.72 -23.20
N LEU A 31 2.55 4.98 -22.99
CA LEU A 31 3.48 6.12 -23.12
C LEU A 31 4.67 6.02 -22.16
N VAL A 32 4.42 5.65 -20.91
CA VAL A 32 5.48 5.41 -19.92
C VAL A 32 6.36 4.24 -20.36
N GLY A 33 5.78 3.17 -20.91
CA GLY A 33 6.54 2.06 -21.49
C GLY A 33 7.45 2.46 -22.65
N LEU A 34 6.98 3.36 -23.53
CA LEU A 34 7.79 3.92 -24.62
C LEU A 34 8.92 4.80 -24.08
N ALA A 35 8.65 5.66 -23.09
CA ALA A 35 9.68 6.46 -22.43
C ALA A 35 10.73 5.60 -21.73
N PHE A 36 10.32 4.47 -21.13
CA PHE A 36 11.20 3.51 -20.47
C PHE A 36 12.08 2.72 -21.46
N THR A 37 11.54 2.36 -22.62
CA THR A 37 12.27 1.59 -23.66
C THR A 37 13.18 2.46 -24.52
N GLY A 38 12.90 3.76 -24.63
CA GLY A 38 13.72 4.71 -25.39
C GLY A 38 13.88 4.31 -26.86
N ASN A 39 15.07 4.54 -27.42
CA ASN A 39 15.36 4.22 -28.83
C ASN A 39 15.47 2.70 -29.11
N GLU A 40 15.41 1.87 -28.06
CA GLU A 40 15.63 0.42 -28.10
C GLU A 40 14.30 -0.37 -28.02
N TYR A 41 13.18 0.27 -28.37
CA TYR A 41 11.83 -0.31 -28.31
C TYR A 41 11.63 -1.54 -29.21
N SER A 42 12.42 -1.65 -30.29
CA SER A 42 12.39 -2.80 -31.20
C SER A 42 13.02 -4.06 -30.57
N LYS A 43 13.90 -3.91 -29.57
CA LYS A 43 14.52 -5.04 -28.87
C LYS A 43 13.50 -5.69 -27.92
N GLY A 44 13.24 -6.98 -28.14
CA GLY A 44 12.34 -7.77 -27.29
C GLY A 44 12.77 -7.81 -25.81
N SER A 45 14.07 -7.73 -25.52
CA SER A 45 14.62 -7.70 -24.16
C SER A 45 14.18 -6.46 -23.37
N THR A 46 14.12 -5.29 -23.99
CA THR A 46 13.73 -4.03 -23.34
C THR A 46 12.23 -4.00 -23.03
N ARG A 47 11.40 -4.54 -23.95
CA ARG A 47 9.95 -4.72 -23.72
C ARG A 47 9.66 -5.69 -22.58
N LEU A 48 10.40 -6.81 -22.55
CA LEU A 48 10.29 -7.78 -21.45
C LEU A 48 10.71 -7.17 -20.11
N ALA A 49 11.73 -6.30 -20.09
CA ALA A 49 12.14 -5.58 -18.88
C ALA A 49 11.04 -4.66 -18.35
N TYR A 50 10.32 -3.94 -19.23
CA TYR A 50 9.19 -3.10 -18.81
C TYR A 50 8.04 -3.90 -18.21
N ILE A 51 7.64 -5.01 -18.83
CA ILE A 51 6.59 -5.89 -18.29
C ILE A 51 7.03 -6.47 -16.95
N LYS A 52 8.28 -6.91 -16.84
CA LYS A 52 8.85 -7.45 -15.61
C LYS A 52 8.85 -6.42 -14.48
N PHE A 53 9.22 -5.17 -14.77
CA PHE A 53 9.16 -4.07 -13.81
C PHE A 53 7.75 -3.86 -13.25
N ASN A 54 6.74 -3.81 -14.13
CA ASN A 54 5.34 -3.65 -13.71
C ASN A 54 4.86 -4.81 -12.84
N LEU A 55 5.25 -6.04 -13.19
CA LEU A 55 4.88 -7.22 -12.42
C LEU A 55 5.55 -7.22 -11.04
N GLU A 56 6.84 -6.91 -10.97
CA GLU A 56 7.59 -6.82 -9.71
C GLU A 56 7.02 -5.69 -8.82
N TYR A 57 6.65 -4.56 -9.42
CA TYR A 57 5.97 -3.46 -8.71
C TYR A 57 4.60 -3.88 -8.18
N CYS A 58 3.76 -4.51 -9.00
CA CYS A 58 2.44 -4.97 -8.58
C CYS A 58 2.52 -6.00 -7.45
N LEU A 59 3.42 -6.99 -7.55
CA LEU A 59 3.62 -8.00 -6.52
C LEU A 59 4.12 -7.40 -5.20
N LEU A 60 5.11 -6.51 -5.26
CA LEU A 60 5.67 -5.86 -4.08
C LEU A 60 4.64 -4.92 -3.43
N TYR A 61 3.98 -4.07 -4.22
CA TYR A 61 2.95 -3.16 -3.74
C TYR A 61 1.79 -3.93 -3.10
N GLY A 62 1.28 -4.95 -3.81
CA GLY A 62 0.14 -5.74 -3.35
C GLY A 62 0.46 -6.48 -2.04
N SER A 63 1.62 -7.13 -1.95
CA SER A 63 2.03 -7.83 -0.73
C SER A 63 2.20 -6.86 0.46
N MET A 64 2.82 -5.70 0.25
CA MET A 64 2.94 -4.69 1.30
C MET A 64 1.60 -4.07 1.69
N ALA A 65 0.69 -3.84 0.73
CA ALA A 65 -0.64 -3.31 1.00
C ALA A 65 -1.46 -4.27 1.86
N VAL A 66 -1.39 -5.58 1.58
CA VAL A 66 -2.01 -6.61 2.41
C VAL A 66 -1.42 -6.62 3.81
N SER A 67 -0.08 -6.57 3.95
CA SER A 67 0.57 -6.48 5.25
C SER A 67 0.16 -5.22 6.03
N GLY A 68 0.07 -4.07 5.36
CA GLY A 68 -0.39 -2.81 5.97
C GLY A 68 -1.84 -2.84 6.40
N MET A 69 -2.72 -3.48 5.61
CA MET A 69 -4.12 -3.66 5.97
C MET A 69 -4.26 -4.55 7.21
N ILE A 70 -3.52 -5.67 7.27
CA ILE A 70 -3.50 -6.55 8.43
C ILE A 70 -3.02 -5.80 9.67
N LEU A 71 -1.93 -5.03 9.54
CA LEU A 71 -1.41 -4.22 10.65
C LEU A 71 -2.41 -3.15 11.10
N ALA A 72 -3.09 -2.48 10.18
CA ALA A 72 -4.09 -1.47 10.50
C ALA A 72 -5.27 -2.07 11.28
N VAL A 73 -5.82 -3.19 10.80
CA VAL A 73 -6.89 -3.92 11.50
C VAL A 73 -6.42 -4.38 12.87
N PHE A 74 -5.22 -4.96 12.96
CA PHE A 74 -4.65 -5.40 14.24
C PHE A 74 -4.51 -4.23 15.22
N THR A 75 -4.00 -3.09 14.78
CA THR A 75 -3.84 -1.88 15.60
C THR A 75 -5.19 -1.39 16.13
N MET A 76 -6.18 -1.22 15.25
CA MET A 76 -7.51 -0.76 15.67
C MET A 76 -8.16 -1.73 16.67
N ARG A 77 -8.04 -3.04 16.45
CA ARG A 77 -8.55 -4.06 17.39
C ARG A 77 -7.83 -4.04 18.72
N LEU A 78 -6.52 -3.83 18.72
CA LEU A 78 -5.71 -3.79 19.94
C LEU A 78 -6.15 -2.63 20.85
N PHE A 79 -6.33 -1.44 20.30
CA PHE A 79 -6.78 -0.27 21.07
C PHE A 79 -8.26 -0.35 21.48
N SER A 80 -9.10 -1.01 20.70
CA SER A 80 -10.50 -1.27 21.07
C SER A 80 -10.62 -2.10 22.36
N PHE A 81 -9.66 -2.96 22.72
CA PHE A 81 -9.68 -3.69 24.00
C PHE A 81 -9.47 -2.81 25.23
N VAL A 82 -8.98 -1.58 25.04
CA VAL A 82 -8.76 -0.60 26.12
C VAL A 82 -9.88 0.45 26.12
N ASP A 83 -11.01 0.16 25.44
CA ASP A 83 -12.14 1.07 25.22
C ASP A 83 -11.73 2.40 24.52
N LEU A 84 -10.67 2.37 23.70
CA LEU A 84 -10.23 3.52 22.90
C LEU A 84 -10.58 3.31 21.43
N ASP A 85 -11.54 4.11 20.94
CA ASP A 85 -11.84 4.17 19.52
C ASP A 85 -10.87 5.15 18.82
N ILE A 86 -9.82 4.58 18.23
CA ILE A 86 -8.83 5.32 17.43
C ILE A 86 -9.07 5.21 15.93
N GLY A 87 -10.17 4.60 15.48
CA GLY A 87 -10.37 4.19 14.09
C GLY A 87 -10.26 5.35 13.10
N GLU A 88 -11.00 6.44 13.35
CA GLU A 88 -11.04 7.60 12.45
C GLU A 88 -9.70 8.36 12.42
N PHE A 89 -9.11 8.60 13.60
CA PHE A 89 -7.81 9.24 13.71
C PHE A 89 -6.71 8.43 13.02
N TYR A 90 -6.66 7.12 13.26
CA TYR A 90 -5.66 6.22 12.68
C TYR A 90 -5.83 6.10 11.17
N PHE A 91 -7.07 6.01 10.67
CA PHE A 91 -7.32 5.92 9.24
C PHE A 91 -6.88 7.18 8.50
N SER A 92 -7.28 8.35 8.98
CA SER A 92 -6.98 9.63 8.32
C SER A 92 -5.50 10.01 8.40
N ASN A 93 -4.81 9.70 9.50
CA ASN A 93 -3.43 10.17 9.73
C ASN A 93 -2.36 9.11 9.45
N VAL A 94 -2.66 7.82 9.61
CA VAL A 94 -1.67 6.75 9.46
C VAL A 94 -1.94 5.95 8.19
N VAL A 95 -3.17 5.47 7.99
CA VAL A 95 -3.48 4.59 6.84
C VAL A 95 -3.38 5.35 5.52
N LEU A 96 -3.96 6.55 5.44
CA LEU A 96 -4.00 7.34 4.20
C LEU A 96 -2.59 7.78 3.77
N PHE A 97 -1.79 8.27 4.72
CA PHE A 97 -0.38 8.61 4.48
C PHE A 97 0.48 7.38 4.20
N GLY A 98 0.22 6.27 4.90
CA GLY A 98 0.90 5.00 4.69
C GLY A 98 0.67 4.45 3.29
N ALA A 99 -0.56 4.50 2.77
CA ALA A 99 -0.90 4.08 1.41
C ALA A 99 -0.18 4.92 0.34
N ALA A 100 -0.09 6.23 0.54
CA ALA A 100 0.65 7.13 -0.36
C ALA A 100 2.16 6.88 -0.31
N ALA A 101 2.74 6.76 0.89
CA ALA A 101 4.15 6.45 1.07
C ALA A 101 4.51 5.08 0.47
N LEU A 102 3.62 4.11 0.57
CA LEU A 102 3.82 2.76 0.05
C LEU A 102 4.03 2.74 -1.47
N ALA A 103 3.28 3.55 -2.22
CA ALA A 103 3.42 3.66 -3.66
C ALA A 103 4.83 4.13 -4.07
N ILE A 104 5.39 5.10 -3.33
CA ILE A 104 6.71 5.67 -3.55
C ILE A 104 7.80 4.67 -3.15
N VAL A 105 7.70 4.07 -1.95
CA VAL A 105 8.68 3.11 -1.44
C VAL A 105 8.76 1.89 -2.36
N THR A 106 7.63 1.39 -2.85
CA THR A 106 7.59 0.27 -3.80
C THR A 106 8.31 0.63 -5.09
N ALA A 107 8.06 1.82 -5.64
CA ALA A 107 8.68 2.27 -6.89
C ALA A 107 10.20 2.34 -6.74
N TYR A 108 10.66 2.89 -5.61
CA TYR A 108 12.07 2.98 -5.26
C TYR A 108 12.70 1.58 -5.14
N LEU A 109 12.08 0.65 -4.41
CA LEU A 109 12.61 -0.71 -4.25
C LEU A 109 12.76 -1.43 -5.59
N VAL A 110 11.73 -1.40 -6.44
CA VAL A 110 11.77 -2.08 -7.75
C VAL A 110 12.84 -1.46 -8.66
N SER A 111 13.02 -0.13 -8.61
CA SER A 111 14.02 0.58 -9.41
C SER A 111 15.47 0.20 -9.08
N MET A 112 15.74 -0.31 -7.87
CA MET A 112 17.09 -0.65 -7.40
C MET A 112 17.60 -2.02 -7.92
N ASN A 113 17.08 -2.48 -9.08
CA ASN A 113 17.45 -3.73 -9.75
C ASN A 113 17.25 -4.99 -8.92
N LEU A 114 16.08 -5.11 -8.33
CA LEU A 114 15.74 -6.31 -7.62
C LEU A 114 15.36 -7.42 -8.62
N LYS A 115 16.10 -8.53 -8.62
CA LYS A 115 15.60 -9.84 -9.10
C LYS A 115 14.55 -10.36 -8.09
N LEU A 116 13.45 -9.59 -7.93
CA LEU A 116 12.69 -9.41 -6.69
C LEU A 116 11.86 -10.62 -6.28
N ALA A 117 11.37 -11.40 -7.24
CA ALA A 117 10.50 -12.54 -6.95
C ALA A 117 11.11 -13.53 -5.96
N LYS A 118 12.44 -13.58 -5.84
CA LYS A 118 13.11 -14.56 -4.97
C LYS A 118 13.23 -14.13 -3.49
N ASN A 119 13.13 -12.83 -3.17
CA ASN A 119 13.46 -12.31 -1.83
C ASN A 119 12.47 -11.24 -1.33
N ILE A 120 11.19 -11.28 -1.71
CA ILE A 120 10.20 -10.25 -1.32
C ILE A 120 10.02 -10.19 0.21
N THR A 121 9.93 -11.36 0.86
CA THR A 121 9.66 -11.51 2.30
C THR A 121 10.60 -10.71 3.20
N PRO A 122 11.95 -10.81 3.11
CA PRO A 122 12.84 -10.07 3.99
C PRO A 122 12.73 -8.54 3.86
N TYR A 123 12.36 -7.99 2.69
CA TYR A 123 12.13 -6.55 2.55
C TYR A 123 10.86 -6.08 3.24
N ILE A 124 9.78 -6.84 3.08
CA ILE A 124 8.51 -6.58 3.78
C ILE A 124 8.78 -6.59 5.29
N SER A 125 9.43 -7.64 5.80
CA SER A 125 9.74 -7.76 7.22
C SER A 125 10.59 -6.60 7.74
N LYS A 126 11.58 -6.12 6.99
CA LYS A 126 12.40 -4.95 7.39
C LYS A 126 11.60 -3.66 7.53
N ILE A 127 10.57 -3.47 6.71
CA ILE A 127 9.70 -2.27 6.77
C ILE A 127 8.65 -2.42 7.86
N PHE A 128 8.01 -3.59 7.95
CA PHE A 128 6.88 -3.82 8.85
C PHE A 128 7.28 -4.17 10.28
N SER A 129 8.41 -4.83 10.53
CA SER A 129 8.88 -5.12 11.91
C SER A 129 9.02 -3.88 12.78
N PRO A 130 9.72 -2.81 12.38
CA PRO A 130 9.84 -1.61 13.22
C PRO A 130 8.48 -0.92 13.40
N LEU A 131 7.60 -0.96 12.40
CA LEU A 131 6.27 -0.36 12.48
C LEU A 131 5.37 -1.09 13.49
N VAL A 132 5.39 -2.42 13.48
CA VAL A 132 4.71 -3.27 14.47
C VAL A 132 5.25 -3.00 15.87
N LEU A 133 6.58 -2.91 16.01
CA LEU A 133 7.22 -2.61 17.29
C LEU A 133 6.76 -1.27 17.86
N ILE A 134 6.75 -0.21 17.05
CA ILE A 134 6.28 1.13 17.46
C ILE A 134 4.82 1.06 17.93
N THR A 135 3.97 0.39 17.15
CA THR A 135 2.54 0.24 17.49
C THR A 135 2.36 -0.47 18.85
N LEU A 136 3.10 -1.55 19.07
CA LEU A 136 3.08 -2.29 20.33
C LEU A 136 3.59 -1.44 21.51
N LEU A 137 4.62 -0.64 21.29
CA LEU A 137 5.19 0.24 22.32
C LEU A 137 4.19 1.33 22.72
N ILE A 138 3.56 1.99 21.74
CA ILE A 138 2.49 2.98 21.99
C ILE A 138 1.34 2.33 22.74
N TYR A 139 0.89 1.16 22.30
CA TYR A 139 -0.16 0.41 22.98
C TYR A 139 0.19 0.13 24.45
N LEU A 140 1.41 -0.32 24.73
CA LEU A 140 1.86 -0.61 26.09
C LEU A 140 1.83 0.64 26.98
N ILE A 141 2.30 1.79 26.49
CA ILE A 141 2.24 3.06 27.21
C ILE A 141 0.79 3.44 27.51
N THR A 142 -0.11 3.30 26.52
CA THR A 142 -1.54 3.60 26.68
C THR A 142 -2.19 2.73 27.74
N VAL A 143 -1.92 1.42 27.75
CA VAL A 143 -2.43 0.49 28.77
C VAL A 143 -2.01 0.89 30.18
N ILE A 144 -0.73 1.25 30.36
CA ILE A 144 -0.21 1.68 31.67
C ILE A 144 -0.91 2.96 32.14
N TRP A 145 -1.17 3.91 31.24
CA TRP A 145 -1.84 5.17 31.56
C TRP A 145 -3.31 4.95 31.95
N VAL A 146 -4.05 4.13 31.19
CA VAL A 146 -5.48 3.90 31.42
C VAL A 146 -5.73 3.10 32.71
N GLY A 147 -4.74 2.36 33.21
CA GLY A 147 -4.81 1.68 34.51
C GLY A 147 -5.79 0.49 34.56
N LYS A 148 -6.54 0.22 33.48
CA LYS A 148 -7.27 -1.04 33.26
C LYS A 148 -6.24 -2.12 32.93
N ASN A 149 -6.13 -3.15 33.77
CA ASN A 149 -5.33 -4.34 33.47
C ASN A 149 -6.01 -5.16 32.36
N PRO A 150 -5.55 -5.13 31.11
CA PRO A 150 -6.19 -5.87 30.01
C PRO A 150 -6.03 -7.37 30.21
N PHE A 151 -5.00 -7.79 30.95
CA PHE A 151 -4.75 -9.17 31.35
C PHE A 151 -5.82 -9.77 32.26
N LEU A 152 -6.73 -8.95 32.82
CA LEU A 152 -7.92 -9.41 33.54
C LEU A 152 -9.17 -9.45 32.65
N ASP A 153 -9.11 -8.88 31.44
CA ASP A 153 -10.23 -8.88 30.50
C ASP A 153 -10.23 -10.19 29.69
N ARG A 154 -11.31 -10.96 29.84
CA ARG A 154 -11.52 -12.25 29.19
C ARG A 154 -11.42 -12.14 27.66
N ASN A 155 -11.83 -11.02 27.07
CA ASN A 155 -11.81 -10.83 25.62
C ASN A 155 -10.38 -10.59 25.09
N PHE A 156 -9.55 -9.89 25.87
CA PHE A 156 -8.13 -9.69 25.56
C PHE A 156 -7.36 -11.02 25.61
N LEU A 157 -7.59 -11.82 26.66
CA LEU A 157 -6.95 -13.14 26.81
C LEU A 157 -7.31 -14.10 25.66
N MET A 158 -8.56 -14.09 25.18
CA MET A 158 -8.95 -14.93 24.04
C MET A 158 -8.30 -14.49 22.73
N ALA A 159 -8.14 -13.18 22.48
CA ALA A 159 -7.46 -12.70 21.29
C ALA A 159 -5.96 -12.99 21.31
N PHE A 160 -5.33 -12.99 22.50
CA PHE A 160 -3.91 -13.27 22.66
C PHE A 160 -3.57 -14.76 22.68
N ASN A 161 -4.41 -15.62 23.28
CA ASN A 161 -4.25 -17.08 23.28
C ASN A 161 -4.88 -17.79 22.06
N GLY A 162 -5.75 -17.12 21.32
CA GLY A 162 -6.41 -17.66 20.12
C GLY A 162 -5.57 -17.56 18.85
N ILE A 163 -4.39 -16.94 18.94
CA ILE A 163 -3.32 -16.91 17.93
C ILE A 163 -2.23 -17.87 18.39
#